data_AF-A0A523QG32-F1
#
_entry.id   AF-A0A523QG32-F1
#
_cell.length_a   1.000
_cell.length_b   1.000
_cell.length_c   1.000
_cell.angle_alpha   90.00
_cell.angle_beta   90.00
_cell.angle_gamma   90.00
#
_symmetry.space_group_name_H-M   'P 1'
#
loop_
_entity.id
_entity.type
_entity.pdbx_description
1 polymer ?
#
loop_
_entity_poly.entity_id
_entity_poly.type
_entity_poly.pdbx_seq_one_letter_code
_entity_poly.pdbx_strand_id
1 'polypeptide(L)'
;GTIPHALILVIGDTVEATRAFDKHIPAGVPRVALVDTFKDEVEESVRVAQALGKKLASVRLDTPPERGRVTPGLVKEVRAKLDMAGFKKVKIFASGGINLERIGQFIEAGAPVDAFGVGSYISGAKPIDFTADLHEIEGKPIAKRGRIPGITPNPRLKRIM
;
A
#
# COMPACT_ATOMS: atom_id res chain seq x y z
N GLY A 1 -5.53 -3.47 -7.80
CA GLY A 1 -4.23 -3.91 -8.35
C GLY A 1 -3.69 -2.85 -9.28
N THR A 2 -2.38 -2.88 -9.59
CA THR A 2 -1.70 -1.94 -10.49
C THR A 2 -1.04 -2.69 -11.65
N ILE A 3 -0.33 -1.98 -12.54
CA ILE A 3 0.58 -2.62 -13.50
C ILE A 3 1.74 -3.30 -12.74
N PRO A 4 2.07 -4.58 -13.01
CA PRO A 4 3.23 -5.26 -12.43
C PRO A 4 4.50 -5.06 -13.27
N HIS A 5 5.68 -5.19 -12.65
CA HIS A 5 6.97 -5.15 -13.36
C HIS A 5 7.01 -6.14 -14.53
N ALA A 6 6.44 -7.34 -14.38
CA ALA A 6 6.43 -8.36 -15.42
C ALA A 6 5.82 -7.87 -16.75
N LEU A 7 4.74 -7.07 -16.70
CA LEU A 7 4.14 -6.52 -17.92
C LEU A 7 5.10 -5.54 -18.62
N ILE A 8 5.74 -4.68 -17.84
CA ILE A 8 6.70 -3.69 -18.34
C ILE A 8 7.92 -4.39 -18.93
N LEU A 9 8.45 -5.42 -18.26
CA LEU A 9 9.59 -6.20 -18.73
C LEU A 9 9.28 -6.94 -20.05
N VAL A 10 8.10 -7.54 -20.18
CA VAL A 10 7.70 -8.24 -21.42
C VAL A 10 7.52 -7.27 -22.58
N ILE A 11 7.00 -6.07 -22.33
CA ILE A 11 6.78 -5.05 -23.38
C ILE A 11 8.09 -4.29 -23.69
N GLY A 12 8.98 -4.14 -22.71
CA GLY A 12 10.27 -3.47 -22.86
C GLY A 12 10.26 -1.96 -22.62
N ASP A 13 9.11 -1.36 -22.31
CA ASP A 13 9.00 0.07 -21.97
C ASP A 13 7.77 0.36 -21.11
N THR A 14 7.91 1.26 -20.12
CA THR A 14 6.84 1.60 -19.18
C THR A 14 5.70 2.37 -19.81
N VAL A 15 5.98 3.29 -20.73
CA VAL A 15 4.95 4.07 -21.42
C VAL A 15 4.11 3.16 -22.30
N GLU A 16 4.75 2.31 -23.10
CA GLU A 16 4.06 1.37 -23.96
C GLU A 16 3.28 0.32 -23.16
N ALA A 17 3.83 -0.17 -22.06
CA ALA A 17 3.10 -1.06 -21.16
C ALA A 17 1.88 -0.40 -20.54
N THR A 18 2.00 0.86 -20.15
CA THR A 18 0.88 1.62 -19.57
C THR A 18 -0.19 1.94 -20.63
N ARG A 19 0.20 2.22 -21.88
CA ARG A 19 -0.73 2.38 -23.01
C ARG A 19 -1.45 1.08 -23.36
N ALA A 20 -0.74 -0.04 -23.36
CA ALA A 20 -1.34 -1.35 -23.55
C ALA A 20 -2.36 -1.65 -22.44
N PHE A 21 -2.03 -1.36 -21.19
CA PHE A 21 -2.97 -1.47 -20.07
C PHE A 21 -4.19 -0.55 -20.26
N ASP A 22 -3.99 0.71 -20.67
CA ASP A 22 -5.09 1.64 -20.95
C ASP A 22 -6.03 1.15 -22.05
N LYS A 23 -5.48 0.50 -23.08
CA LYS A 23 -6.24 -0.03 -24.21
C LYS A 23 -7.09 -1.24 -23.83
N HIS A 24 -6.56 -2.14 -22.99
CA HIS A 24 -7.16 -3.47 -22.78
C HIS A 24 -7.97 -3.60 -21.50
N ILE A 25 -7.75 -2.74 -20.50
CA ILE A 25 -8.43 -2.84 -19.21
C ILE A 25 -9.67 -1.91 -19.19
N PRO A 26 -10.80 -2.28 -18.58
CA PRO A 26 -11.98 -1.43 -18.50
C PRO A 26 -11.69 -0.04 -17.92
N ALA A 27 -12.37 1.00 -18.43
CA ALA A 27 -12.15 2.39 -18.03
C ALA A 27 -12.41 2.68 -16.54
N GLY A 28 -13.24 1.86 -15.87
CA GLY A 28 -13.50 1.97 -14.43
C GLY A 28 -12.33 1.57 -13.53
N VAL A 29 -11.30 0.91 -14.08
CA VAL A 29 -10.09 0.54 -13.34
C VAL A 29 -9.07 1.69 -13.42
N PRO A 30 -8.61 2.26 -12.28
CA PRO A 30 -7.62 3.32 -12.30
C PRO A 30 -6.31 2.91 -12.99
N ARG A 31 -5.74 3.79 -13.82
CA ARG A 31 -4.41 3.58 -14.42
C ARG A 31 -3.35 4.00 -13.41
N VAL A 32 -2.74 3.00 -12.79
CA VAL A 32 -1.64 3.16 -11.84
C VAL A 32 -0.37 2.59 -12.45
N ALA A 33 0.53 3.47 -12.89
CA ALA A 33 1.76 3.10 -13.56
C ALA A 33 2.89 2.83 -12.56
N LEU A 34 3.59 1.72 -12.72
CA LEU A 34 4.77 1.37 -11.92
C LEU A 34 6.00 1.93 -12.62
N VAL A 35 6.78 2.79 -11.95
CA VAL A 35 7.72 3.71 -12.61
C VAL A 35 9.20 3.47 -12.27
N ASP A 36 9.51 2.36 -11.62
CA ASP A 36 10.84 2.02 -11.09
C ASP A 36 11.43 0.77 -11.74
N THR A 37 10.99 0.43 -12.97
CA THR A 37 11.46 -0.79 -13.67
C THR A 37 12.77 -0.59 -14.42
N PHE A 38 12.89 0.50 -15.20
CA PHE A 38 14.05 0.71 -16.09
C PHE A 38 14.81 1.99 -15.77
N LYS A 39 14.10 3.11 -15.67
CA LYS A 39 14.68 4.43 -15.46
C LYS A 39 14.48 4.90 -14.04
N ASP A 40 15.10 6.05 -13.75
CA ASP A 40 14.82 6.82 -12.55
C ASP A 40 13.31 7.16 -12.46
N GLU A 41 12.76 7.03 -11.26
CA GLU A 41 11.33 7.16 -11.00
C GLU A 41 10.78 8.54 -11.35
N VAL A 42 11.59 9.59 -11.24
CA VAL A 42 11.20 10.96 -11.58
C VAL A 42 11.06 11.10 -13.09
N GLU A 43 12.07 10.64 -13.84
CA GLU A 43 12.03 10.64 -15.31
C GLU A 43 10.83 9.84 -15.81
N GLU A 44 10.68 8.61 -15.30
CA GLU A 44 9.65 7.69 -15.77
C GLU A 44 8.24 8.15 -15.40
N SER A 45 8.06 8.76 -14.23
CA SER A 45 6.79 9.38 -13.82
C SER A 45 6.34 10.46 -14.80
N VAL A 46 7.25 11.35 -15.21
CA VAL A 46 6.93 12.42 -16.17
C VAL A 46 6.64 11.84 -17.55
N ARG A 47 7.43 10.87 -18.03
CA ARG A 47 7.21 10.20 -19.33
C ARG A 47 5.81 9.59 -19.42
N VAL A 48 5.39 8.84 -18.39
CA VAL A 48 4.07 8.19 -18.38
C VAL A 48 2.95 9.21 -18.24
N ALA A 49 3.14 10.25 -17.42
CA ALA A 49 2.16 11.33 -17.28
C ALA A 49 1.94 12.08 -18.60
N GLN A 50 2.99 12.38 -19.35
CA GLN A 50 2.91 12.99 -20.68
C GLN A 50 2.17 12.10 -21.68
N ALA A 51 2.41 10.78 -21.64
CA ALA A 51 1.82 9.85 -22.59
C ALA A 51 0.33 9.57 -22.35
N LEU A 52 -0.11 9.54 -21.10
CA LEU A 52 -1.50 9.22 -20.73
C LEU A 52 -2.36 10.46 -20.42
N GLY A 53 -1.73 11.58 -20.06
CA GLY A 53 -2.40 12.80 -19.67
C GLY A 53 -3.43 12.59 -18.56
N LYS A 54 -4.66 13.02 -18.82
CA LYS A 54 -5.79 12.95 -17.86
C LYS A 54 -6.22 11.53 -17.50
N LYS A 55 -5.78 10.51 -18.27
CA LYS A 55 -6.12 9.11 -17.99
C LYS A 55 -5.27 8.50 -16.88
N LEU A 56 -4.07 9.06 -16.63
CA LEU A 56 -3.21 8.57 -15.56
C LEU A 56 -3.77 8.96 -14.20
N ALA A 57 -4.12 7.98 -13.38
CA ALA A 57 -4.63 8.22 -12.03
C ALA A 57 -3.49 8.45 -11.04
N SER A 58 -2.46 7.60 -11.09
CA SER A 58 -1.31 7.69 -10.19
C SER A 58 -0.05 7.03 -10.76
N VAL A 59 1.10 7.42 -10.22
CA VAL A 59 2.35 6.67 -10.32
C VAL A 59 2.56 5.87 -9.04
N ARG A 60 3.13 4.67 -9.16
CA ARG A 60 3.49 3.79 -8.05
C ARG A 60 5.01 3.67 -7.99
N LEU A 61 5.55 4.02 -6.83
CA LEU A 61 6.96 3.87 -6.48
C LEU A 61 7.10 2.58 -5.66
N ASP A 62 7.94 1.64 -6.12
CA ASP A 62 8.23 0.38 -5.43
C ASP A 62 9.74 0.13 -5.28
N THR A 63 10.51 1.23 -5.25
CA THR A 63 11.97 1.24 -5.37
C THR A 63 12.62 0.17 -4.48
N PRO A 64 13.49 -0.68 -5.05
CA PRO A 64 14.06 -1.78 -4.31
C PRO A 64 15.08 -1.31 -3.24
N PRO A 65 15.35 -2.13 -2.20
CA PRO A 65 16.32 -1.80 -1.15
C PRO A 65 17.72 -1.42 -1.68
N GLU A 66 18.17 -2.08 -2.74
CA GLU A 66 19.47 -1.87 -3.39
C GLU A 66 19.57 -0.49 -4.06
N ARG A 67 18.43 0.18 -4.23
CA ARG A 67 18.32 1.56 -4.73
C ARG A 67 17.91 2.56 -3.64
N GLY A 68 17.91 2.16 -2.37
CA GLY A 68 17.62 3.04 -1.24
C GLY A 68 16.15 3.11 -0.83
N ARG A 69 15.27 2.32 -1.45
CA ARG A 69 13.81 2.31 -1.22
C ARG A 69 13.13 3.62 -1.56
N VAL A 70 11.79 3.62 -1.52
CA VAL A 70 11.01 4.85 -1.59
C VAL A 70 11.27 5.70 -0.34
N THR A 71 11.73 6.93 -0.55
CA THR A 71 12.04 7.90 0.51
C THR A 71 11.10 9.13 0.44
N PRO A 72 10.93 9.88 1.55
CA PRO A 72 10.21 11.15 1.52
C PRO A 72 10.78 12.16 0.52
N GLY A 73 12.11 12.18 0.34
CA GLY A 73 12.79 13.03 -0.63
C GLY A 73 12.39 12.69 -2.07
N LEU A 74 12.46 11.40 -2.42
CA LEU A 74 12.05 10.91 -3.75
C LEU A 74 10.59 11.26 -4.06
N VAL A 75 9.68 11.05 -3.11
CA VAL A 75 8.25 11.40 -3.28
C VAL A 75 8.06 12.89 -3.56
N LYS A 76 8.75 13.76 -2.81
CA LYS A 76 8.69 15.22 -3.01
C LYS A 76 9.26 15.63 -4.37
N GLU A 77 10.34 14.99 -4.80
CA GLU A 77 10.95 15.26 -6.11
C GLU A 77 10.02 14.84 -7.26
N VAL A 78 9.46 13.63 -7.21
CA VAL A 78 8.47 13.13 -8.16
C VAL A 78 7.28 14.09 -8.22
N ARG A 79 6.75 14.52 -7.06
CA ARG A 79 5.65 15.49 -7.01
C ARG A 79 6.01 16.80 -7.69
N ALA A 80 7.15 17.39 -7.33
CA ALA A 80 7.59 18.66 -7.88
C ALA A 80 7.73 18.60 -9.41
N LYS A 81 8.29 17.50 -9.94
CA LYS A 81 8.53 17.32 -11.37
C LYS A 81 7.24 17.06 -12.14
N LEU A 82 6.32 16.28 -11.59
CA LEU A 82 4.97 16.14 -12.14
C LEU A 82 4.22 17.48 -12.16
N ASP A 83 4.35 18.29 -11.11
CA ASP A 83 3.67 19.59 -11.01
C ASP A 83 4.25 20.62 -12.00
N MET A 84 5.57 20.67 -12.14
CA MET A 84 6.25 21.48 -13.15
C MET A 84 5.83 21.09 -14.57
N ALA A 85 5.62 19.80 -14.82
CA ALA A 85 5.13 19.28 -16.09
C ALA A 85 3.59 19.44 -16.28
N GLY A 86 2.88 20.03 -15.31
CA GLY A 86 1.44 20.32 -15.40
C GLY A 86 0.52 19.20 -14.91
N PHE A 87 1.05 18.12 -14.33
CA PHE A 87 0.31 16.91 -13.92
C PHE A 87 -0.04 16.89 -12.42
N LYS A 88 -0.55 18.01 -11.90
CA LYS A 88 -0.89 18.21 -10.47
C LYS A 88 -1.93 17.25 -9.90
N LYS A 89 -2.71 16.60 -10.77
CA LYS A 89 -3.78 15.66 -10.38
C LYS A 89 -3.32 14.19 -10.32
N VAL A 90 -2.16 13.86 -10.89
CA VAL A 90 -1.62 12.50 -10.85
C VAL A 90 -1.19 12.23 -9.42
N LYS A 91 -1.75 11.21 -8.78
CA LYS A 91 -1.43 10.84 -7.40
C LYS A 91 -0.13 10.06 -7.28
N ILE A 92 0.43 9.97 -6.08
CA ILE A 92 1.63 9.17 -5.77
C ILE A 92 1.26 8.03 -4.82
N PHE A 93 1.50 6.81 -5.27
CA PHE A 93 1.33 5.58 -4.50
C PHE A 93 2.71 5.06 -4.10
N ALA A 94 2.98 4.84 -2.80
CA ALA A 94 4.23 4.26 -2.34
C ALA A 94 4.04 2.80 -1.87
N SER A 95 4.90 1.89 -2.29
CA SER A 95 4.95 0.52 -1.80
C SER A 95 6.38 0.08 -1.48
N GLY A 96 6.57 -1.21 -1.16
CA GLY A 96 7.90 -1.77 -0.94
C GLY A 96 8.40 -1.59 0.50
N GLY A 97 8.10 -2.58 1.35
CA GLY A 97 8.56 -2.60 2.75
C GLY A 97 7.98 -1.47 3.61
N ILE A 98 6.76 -1.02 3.32
CA ILE A 98 6.05 -0.03 4.13
C ILE A 98 5.58 -0.65 5.45
N ASN A 99 5.78 0.07 6.55
CA ASN A 99 5.36 -0.29 7.91
C ASN A 99 4.94 0.99 8.68
N LEU A 100 4.53 0.86 9.94
CA LEU A 100 4.12 2.00 10.77
C LEU A 100 5.17 3.11 10.86
N GLU A 101 6.43 2.74 11.12
CA GLU A 101 7.54 3.68 11.26
C GLU A 101 7.74 4.49 9.98
N ARG A 102 7.81 3.80 8.83
CA ARG A 102 8.02 4.46 7.54
C ARG A 102 6.85 5.35 7.16
N ILE A 103 5.60 4.93 7.40
CA ILE A 103 4.43 5.80 7.21
C ILE A 103 4.58 7.08 8.05
N GLY A 104 5.01 6.95 9.31
CA GLY A 104 5.33 8.08 10.18
C GLY A 104 6.37 9.03 9.57
N GLN A 105 7.46 8.49 9.02
CA GLN A 105 8.51 9.29 8.35
C GLN A 105 7.97 10.10 7.16
N PHE A 106 7.09 9.53 6.34
CA PHE A 106 6.47 10.27 5.23
C PHE A 106 5.56 11.39 5.73
N ILE A 107 4.75 11.13 6.77
CA ILE A 107 3.83 12.11 7.36
C ILE A 107 4.61 13.26 8.00
N GLU A 108 5.59 12.95 8.85
CA GLU A 108 6.43 13.94 9.54
C GLU A 108 7.20 14.82 8.55
N ALA A 109 7.74 14.22 7.49
CA ALA A 109 8.39 14.97 6.43
C ALA A 109 7.42 15.78 5.56
N GLY A 110 6.10 15.63 5.70
CA GLY A 110 5.12 16.26 4.82
C GLY A 110 5.27 15.81 3.36
N ALA A 111 5.67 14.55 3.13
CA ALA A 111 5.80 14.01 1.79
C ALA A 111 4.42 13.69 1.20
N PRO A 112 4.13 14.16 -0.02
CA PRO A 112 2.80 14.03 -0.65
C PRO A 112 2.57 12.60 -1.19
N VAL A 113 2.30 11.65 -0.30
CA VAL A 113 1.86 10.30 -0.66
C VAL A 113 0.34 10.21 -0.53
N ASP A 114 -0.33 9.75 -1.58
CA ASP A 114 -1.79 9.60 -1.62
C ASP A 114 -2.26 8.21 -1.15
N ALA A 115 -1.40 7.19 -1.28
CA ALA A 115 -1.73 5.82 -0.92
C ALA A 115 -0.47 5.00 -0.59
N PHE A 116 -0.63 4.04 0.34
CA PHE A 116 0.42 3.10 0.71
C PHE A 116 0.03 1.66 0.38
N GLY A 117 0.94 0.93 -0.26
CA GLY A 117 0.87 -0.52 -0.42
C GLY A 117 1.62 -1.21 0.71
N VAL A 118 0.88 -1.80 1.64
CA VAL A 118 1.44 -2.50 2.81
C VAL A 118 1.23 -4.01 2.64
N GLY A 119 2.33 -4.74 2.49
CA GLY A 119 2.32 -6.19 2.30
C GLY A 119 2.68 -6.95 3.57
N SER A 120 3.92 -7.46 3.61
CA SER A 120 4.43 -8.36 4.65
C SER A 120 4.26 -7.87 6.09
N TYR A 121 4.23 -6.55 6.31
CA TYR A 121 3.98 -5.99 7.64
C TYR A 121 2.60 -6.37 8.20
N ILE A 122 1.57 -6.45 7.35
CA ILE A 122 0.21 -6.86 7.74
C ILE A 122 0.07 -8.37 7.60
N SER A 123 0.39 -8.94 6.44
CA SER A 123 0.14 -10.36 6.18
C SER A 123 1.04 -11.30 6.99
N GLY A 124 2.21 -10.81 7.42
CA GLY A 124 3.14 -11.52 8.30
C GLY A 124 2.96 -11.18 9.78
N ALA A 125 1.85 -10.53 10.16
CA ALA A 125 1.58 -10.22 11.56
C ALA A 125 1.56 -11.51 12.40
N LYS A 126 2.24 -11.49 13.56
CA LYS A 126 2.23 -12.63 14.46
C LYS A 126 0.79 -12.88 14.94
N PRO A 127 0.31 -14.14 14.92
CA PRO A 127 -0.96 -14.48 15.52
C PRO A 127 -1.01 -14.01 16.98
N ILE A 128 -2.19 -13.58 17.42
CA ILE A 128 -2.43 -13.37 18.84
C ILE A 128 -2.80 -14.73 19.41
N ASP A 129 -1.95 -15.26 20.29
CA ASP A 129 -2.25 -16.49 21.00
C ASP A 129 -3.46 -16.26 21.91
N PHE A 130 -4.53 -17.01 21.64
CA PHE A 130 -5.75 -16.95 22.42
C PHE A 130 -6.20 -18.35 22.79
N THR A 131 -6.72 -18.49 24.02
CA THR A 131 -7.28 -19.74 24.53
C THR A 131 -8.72 -19.51 24.94
N ALA A 132 -9.63 -20.36 24.47
CA ALA A 132 -10.99 -20.39 24.96
C ALA A 132 -11.09 -21.38 26.13
N ASP A 133 -11.46 -20.88 27.31
CA ASP A 133 -11.60 -21.67 28.51
C ASP A 133 -13.04 -21.56 29.03
N LEU A 134 -13.56 -22.65 29.61
CA LEU A 134 -14.83 -22.60 30.34
C LEU A 134 -14.63 -21.89 31.68
N HIS A 135 -15.52 -20.93 31.96
CA HIS A 135 -15.55 -20.16 33.20
C HIS A 135 -16.86 -20.39 34.00
N GLU A 136 -17.85 -21.03 33.38
CA GLU A 136 -19.14 -21.36 34.01
C GLU A 136 -19.75 -22.59 33.32
N ILE A 137 -20.38 -23.47 34.11
CA ILE A 137 -21.19 -24.59 33.63
C ILE A 137 -22.51 -24.55 34.37
N GLU A 138 -23.63 -24.48 33.64
CA GLU A 138 -24.99 -24.47 34.21
C GLU A 138 -25.18 -23.41 35.32
N GLY A 139 -24.64 -22.19 35.13
CA GLY A 139 -24.73 -21.11 36.12
C GLY A 139 -23.80 -21.26 37.33
N LYS A 140 -22.96 -22.30 37.39
CA LYS A 140 -21.97 -22.51 38.46
C LYS A 140 -20.60 -22.01 38.00
N PRO A 141 -20.00 -21.00 38.67
CA PRO A 141 -18.65 -20.55 38.39
C PRO A 141 -17.64 -21.70 38.54
N ILE A 142 -16.94 -22.05 37.46
CA ILE A 142 -15.88 -23.08 37.46
C ILE A 142 -14.85 -22.78 36.39
N ALA A 143 -13.56 -22.94 36.68
CA ALA A 143 -12.49 -22.77 35.69
C ALA A 143 -11.27 -23.64 36.02
N LYS A 144 -10.37 -23.83 35.04
CA LYS A 144 -9.07 -24.47 35.25
C LYS A 144 -8.12 -23.59 36.07
N ARG A 145 -7.04 -24.19 36.60
CA ARG A 145 -5.96 -23.44 37.29
C ARG A 145 -5.43 -22.29 36.42
N GLY A 146 -5.24 -21.13 37.03
CA GLY A 146 -4.77 -19.91 36.36
C GLY A 146 -5.86 -19.09 35.65
N ARG A 147 -7.15 -19.44 35.84
CA ARG A 147 -8.31 -18.65 35.40
C ARG A 147 -9.21 -18.31 36.57
N ILE A 148 -9.91 -17.18 36.47
CA ILE A 148 -10.89 -16.73 37.47
C ILE A 148 -12.25 -17.32 37.08
N PRO A 149 -12.87 -18.19 37.90
CA PRO A 149 -14.21 -18.72 37.65
C PRO A 149 -15.28 -17.61 37.60
N GLY A 150 -16.31 -17.82 36.79
CA GLY A 150 -17.45 -16.92 36.65
C GLY A 150 -17.41 -16.03 35.41
N ILE A 151 -18.58 -15.48 35.06
CA ILE A 151 -18.73 -14.54 33.95
C ILE A 151 -17.89 -13.29 34.25
N THR A 152 -16.95 -12.97 33.38
CA THR A 152 -16.23 -11.70 33.44
C THR A 152 -17.07 -10.62 32.74
N PRO A 153 -17.62 -9.63 33.46
CA PRO A 153 -18.43 -8.60 32.84
C PRO A 153 -17.55 -7.75 31.93
N ASN A 154 -17.90 -7.67 30.65
CA ASN A 154 -17.26 -6.75 29.73
C ASN A 154 -18.35 -6.09 28.89
N PRO A 155 -18.58 -4.76 29.06
CA PRO A 155 -19.68 -4.05 28.41
C PRO A 155 -19.54 -4.01 26.87
N ARG A 156 -18.37 -4.35 26.33
CA ARG A 156 -18.12 -4.45 24.89
C ARG A 156 -18.36 -5.86 24.32
N LEU A 157 -18.54 -6.88 25.16
CA LEU A 157 -18.88 -8.22 24.69
C LEU A 157 -20.35 -8.28 24.30
N LYS A 158 -20.61 -8.87 23.13
CA LYS A 158 -21.95 -9.22 22.68
C LYS A 158 -22.02 -10.73 22.57
N ARG A 159 -23.16 -11.31 22.95
CA ARG A 159 -23.43 -12.72 22.70
C ARG A 159 -23.49 -12.94 21.19
N ILE A 160 -22.61 -13.78 20.66
CA ILE A 160 -22.67 -14.23 19.28
C ILE A 160 -23.40 -15.58 19.28
N MET A 161 -24.46 -15.68 18.49
CA MET A 161 -25.24 -16.89 18.24
C MET A 161 -24.97 -17.38 16.82
#